data_AF-A0AAW9HK27-F1
#
_entry.id   AF-A0AAW9HK27-F1
#
_cell.length_a   1.000
_cell.length_b   1.000
_cell.length_c   1.000
_cell.angle_alpha   90.00
_cell.angle_beta   90.00
_cell.angle_gamma   90.00
#
_symmetry.space_group_name_H-M   'P 1'
#
loop_
_entity.id
_entity.type
_entity.pdbx_description
1 polymer ?
#
loop_
_entity_poly.entity_id
_entity_poly.type
_entity_poly.pdbx_seq_one_letter_code
_entity_poly.pdbx_strand_id
1 'polypeptide(L)'
;MSEYRSEEPPFASTPSSEGSGEASWEDFLRSAGPALHDDELRVLTTEMRWRAVYRTKTEAIRALGMTPTRYYLILSGILNNPRAEVEYPDVVRAITRLRDLRDKERGGRGRKQLG
;
A
#
# COMPACT_ATOMS: atom_id res chain seq x y z
N MET A 1 8.30 -16.65 17.92
CA MET A 1 8.15 -15.21 18.21
C MET A 1 7.59 -14.52 16.99
N SER A 2 6.25 -14.46 16.91
CA SER A 2 5.53 -13.74 15.85
C SER A 2 5.22 -12.34 16.36
N GLU A 3 6.22 -11.47 16.36
CA GLU A 3 6.06 -10.05 16.67
C GLU A 3 5.71 -9.29 15.39
N TYR A 4 4.47 -9.43 14.96
CA TYR A 4 3.76 -8.33 14.31
C TYR A 4 2.77 -7.77 15.33
N ARG A 5 3.32 -7.30 16.46
CA ARG A 5 2.60 -6.46 17.41
C ARG A 5 2.33 -5.15 16.69
N SER A 6 1.05 -4.78 16.62
CA SER A 6 0.50 -3.52 16.14
C SER A 6 1.49 -2.36 16.22
N GLU A 7 2.17 -2.05 15.12
CA GLU A 7 2.56 -0.67 14.89
C GLU A 7 1.31 0.02 14.41
N GLU A 8 0.82 0.95 15.23
CA GLU A 8 -0.21 1.88 14.82
C GLU A 8 0.22 2.56 13.52
N PRO A 9 -0.69 2.72 12.56
CA PRO A 9 -0.35 3.40 11.32
C PRO A 9 0.14 4.84 11.62
N PRO A 10 1.20 5.32 10.97
CA PRO A 10 1.90 6.56 11.30
C PRO A 10 1.14 7.81 10.84
N PHE A 11 -0.18 7.88 11.05
CA PHE A 11 -0.94 9.10 10.80
C PHE A 11 -0.82 10.12 11.95
N ALA A 12 -0.17 9.78 13.07
CA ALA A 12 0.04 10.69 14.20
C ALA A 12 1.26 11.62 14.02
N SER A 13 1.66 11.90 12.79
CA SER A 13 2.56 13.00 12.47
C SER A 13 2.08 13.63 11.18
N THR A 14 1.15 14.58 11.30
CA THR A 14 0.95 15.61 10.29
C THR A 14 2.26 16.39 10.19
N PRO A 15 3.05 16.29 9.09
CA PRO A 15 4.13 17.23 8.87
C PRO A 15 3.48 18.59 8.58
N SER A 16 3.50 19.49 9.56
CA SER A 16 3.50 20.92 9.25
C SER A 16 4.75 21.22 8.46
N SER A 17 4.62 21.55 7.17
CA SER A 17 5.31 22.67 6.50
C SER A 17 5.11 22.58 4.99
N GLU A 18 4.63 23.68 4.42
CA GLU A 18 4.35 23.92 3.01
C GLU A 18 5.55 23.66 2.08
N GLY A 19 5.28 23.17 0.86
CA GLY A 19 6.28 23.06 -0.20
C GLY A 19 5.95 22.11 -1.38
N SER A 20 4.92 22.41 -2.18
CA SER A 20 4.89 22.16 -3.63
C SER A 20 4.95 20.71 -4.22
N GLY A 21 4.66 19.65 -3.48
CA GLY A 21 4.61 18.28 -4.05
C GLY A 21 3.31 17.50 -3.82
N GLU A 22 2.40 18.01 -2.99
CA GLU A 22 1.30 17.19 -2.46
C GLU A 22 0.06 17.12 -3.36
N ALA A 23 -0.19 18.14 -4.19
CA ALA A 23 -1.28 18.10 -5.18
C ALA A 23 -1.08 16.98 -6.23
N SER A 24 0.16 16.55 -6.48
CA SER A 24 0.49 15.60 -7.55
C SER A 24 0.19 14.14 -7.21
N TRP A 25 0.21 13.73 -5.93
CA TRP A 25 -0.05 12.33 -5.57
C TRP A 25 -1.54 12.03 -5.37
N GLU A 26 -2.34 13.03 -4.99
CA GLU A 26 -3.81 12.91 -4.99
C GLU A 26 -4.35 12.74 -6.41
N ASP A 27 -3.81 13.51 -7.36
CA ASP A 27 -4.12 13.36 -8.78
C ASP A 27 -3.72 11.99 -9.31
N PHE A 28 -2.55 11.48 -8.92
CA PHE A 28 -2.14 10.12 -9.26
C PHE A 28 -3.10 9.04 -8.68
N LEU A 29 -3.51 9.18 -7.41
CA LEU A 29 -4.48 8.24 -6.79
C LEU A 29 -5.87 8.34 -7.44
N ARG A 30 -6.23 9.52 -7.94
CA ARG A 30 -7.50 9.78 -8.64
C ARG A 30 -7.42 9.37 -10.11
N SER A 31 -6.24 9.44 -10.70
CA SER A 31 -5.94 9.02 -12.07
C SER A 31 -5.63 7.53 -12.15
N ALA A 32 -6.35 6.69 -11.39
CA ALA A 32 -6.42 5.25 -11.63
C ALA A 32 -7.06 5.04 -13.04
N GLY A 33 -6.25 5.31 -14.05
CA GLY A 33 -6.63 5.45 -15.43
C GLY A 33 -6.46 4.12 -16.15
N PRO A 34 -6.52 4.12 -17.50
CA PRO A 34 -6.48 2.91 -18.30
C PRO A 34 -5.13 2.17 -18.27
N ALA A 35 -4.11 2.69 -17.59
CA ALA A 35 -2.76 2.12 -17.52
C ALA A 35 -2.21 2.20 -16.09
N LEU A 36 -1.33 1.25 -15.74
CA LEU A 36 -0.57 1.31 -14.49
C LEU A 36 0.47 2.42 -14.58
N HIS A 37 0.54 3.23 -13.55
CA HIS A 37 1.56 4.28 -13.42
C HIS A 37 2.89 3.68 -12.98
N ASP A 38 3.99 4.39 -13.25
CA ASP A 38 5.34 3.96 -12.87
C ASP A 38 5.48 3.69 -11.37
N ASP A 39 4.82 4.49 -10.54
CA ASP A 39 4.82 4.31 -9.09
C ASP A 39 4.08 3.03 -8.66
N GLU A 40 3.00 2.66 -9.33
CA GLU A 40 2.29 1.39 -9.08
C GLU A 40 3.19 0.21 -9.44
N LEU A 41 3.85 0.27 -10.60
CA LEU A 41 4.79 -0.75 -11.06
C LEU A 41 5.97 -0.90 -10.09
N ARG A 42 6.52 0.21 -9.58
CA ARG A 42 7.60 0.19 -8.59
C ARG A 42 7.16 -0.44 -7.26
N VAL A 43 5.94 -0.16 -6.82
CA VAL A 43 5.35 -0.80 -5.62
C VAL A 43 5.12 -2.29 -5.85
N LEU A 44 4.52 -2.69 -6.97
CA LEU A 44 4.26 -4.10 -7.31
C LEU A 44 5.54 -4.92 -7.40
N THR A 45 6.54 -4.43 -8.14
CA THR A 45 7.84 -5.11 -8.28
C THR A 45 8.59 -5.23 -6.96
N THR A 46 8.46 -4.22 -6.08
CA THR A 46 9.02 -4.29 -4.72
C THR A 46 8.28 -5.29 -3.85
N GLU A 47 6.94 -5.33 -3.88
CA GLU A 47 6.15 -6.33 -3.14
C GLU A 47 6.46 -7.77 -3.57
N MET A 48 6.81 -7.99 -4.84
CA MET A 48 7.25 -9.30 -5.31
C MET A 48 8.63 -9.71 -4.75
N ARG A 49 9.54 -8.75 -4.59
CA ARG A 49 10.96 -9.03 -4.31
C ARG A 49 11.38 -8.75 -2.88
N TRP A 50 10.57 -8.07 -2.07
CA TRP A 50 11.08 -7.50 -0.83
C TRP A 50 11.60 -8.53 0.16
N ARG A 51 11.02 -9.73 0.21
CA ARG A 51 11.49 -10.82 1.08
C ARG A 51 12.83 -11.40 0.66
N ALA A 52 13.19 -11.28 -0.61
CA ALA A 52 14.46 -11.76 -1.14
C ALA A 52 15.56 -10.69 -1.07
N VAL A 53 15.18 -9.41 -1.16
CA VAL A 53 16.13 -8.29 -1.31
C VAL A 53 16.30 -7.48 -0.02
N TYR A 54 15.29 -7.38 0.83
CA TYR A 54 15.30 -6.51 2.01
C TYR A 54 15.08 -7.30 3.30
N ARG A 55 15.65 -6.83 4.41
CA ARG A 55 15.44 -7.46 5.72
C ARG A 55 14.09 -7.10 6.32
N THR A 56 13.59 -5.90 6.01
CA THR A 56 12.32 -5.39 6.54
C THR A 56 11.49 -4.72 5.45
N LYS A 57 10.17 -4.65 5.67
CA LYS A 57 9.26 -3.92 4.77
C LYS A 57 9.57 -2.41 4.75
N THR A 58 9.93 -1.84 5.90
CA THR A 58 10.30 -0.43 6.02
C THR A 58 11.54 -0.09 5.20
N GLU A 59 12.54 -0.97 5.17
CA GLU A 59 13.73 -0.82 4.33
C GLU A 59 13.38 -0.85 2.84
N ALA A 60 12.50 -1.77 2.42
CA ALA A 60 12.00 -1.84 1.05
C ALA A 60 11.27 -0.54 0.63
N ILE A 61 10.43 0.01 1.52
CA ILE A 61 9.73 1.28 1.27
C ILE A 61 10.71 2.45 1.18
N ARG A 62 11.71 2.50 2.06
CA ARG A 62 12.75 3.54 2.01
C ARG A 62 13.57 3.47 0.72
N ALA A 63 13.87 2.26 0.21
CA ALA A 63 14.58 2.07 -1.06
C ALA A 63 13.79 2.60 -2.27
N LEU A 64 12.45 2.69 -2.17
CA LEU A 64 11.62 3.34 -3.19
C LEU A 64 11.71 4.87 -3.16
N GLY A 65 12.33 5.47 -2.13
CA GLY A 65 12.33 6.92 -1.93
C GLY A 65 10.93 7.48 -1.62
N MET A 66 10.00 6.63 -1.17
CA MET A 66 8.63 7.00 -0.84
C MET A 66 8.43 7.08 0.67
N THR A 67 7.51 7.93 1.11
CA THR A 67 7.01 7.87 2.48
C THR A 67 6.15 6.62 2.67
N PRO A 68 6.08 6.04 3.89
CA PRO A 68 5.19 4.92 4.18
C PRO A 68 3.73 5.21 3.83
N THR A 69 3.26 6.44 4.08
CA THR A 69 1.90 6.87 3.75
C THR A 69 1.64 6.76 2.25
N ARG A 70 2.51 7.32 1.40
CA ARG A 70 2.37 7.26 -0.06
C ARG A 70 2.36 5.81 -0.55
N TYR A 71 3.24 4.97 -0.01
CA TYR A 71 3.30 3.55 -0.34
C TYR A 71 1.96 2.84 -0.10
N TYR A 72 1.36 3.02 1.08
CA TYR A 72 0.11 2.35 1.42
C TYR A 72 -1.11 2.91 0.66
N LEU A 73 -1.08 4.19 0.28
CA LEU A 73 -2.10 4.77 -0.59
C LEU A 73 -2.04 4.18 -2.00
N ILE A 74 -0.84 4.12 -2.61
CA ILE A 74 -0.62 3.44 -3.89
C ILE A 74 -1.09 1.99 -3.81
N LEU A 75 -0.70 1.27 -2.75
CA LEU A 75 -1.12 -0.12 -2.53
C LEU A 75 -2.64 -0.26 -2.48
N SER A 76 -3.33 0.68 -1.84
CA SER A 76 -4.80 0.69 -1.78
C SER A 76 -5.42 0.99 -3.14
N GLY A 77 -4.83 1.88 -3.94
CA GLY A 77 -5.23 2.16 -5.32
C GLY A 77 -5.10 0.94 -6.24
N ILE A 78 -3.95 0.28 -6.20
CA ILE A 78 -3.67 -0.98 -6.93
C ILE A 78 -4.75 -2.02 -6.67
N LEU A 79 -5.17 -2.20 -5.40
CA LEU A 79 -6.18 -3.19 -5.04
C LEU A 79 -7.58 -2.88 -5.59
N ASN A 80 -7.85 -1.64 -6.00
CA ASN A 80 -9.11 -1.24 -6.62
C ASN A 80 -8.98 -1.11 -8.15
N ASN A 81 -7.78 -1.31 -8.70
CA ASN A 81 -7.51 -1.20 -10.13
C ASN A 81 -7.59 -2.59 -10.80
N PRO A 82 -8.62 -2.87 -11.64
CA PRO A 82 -8.76 -4.18 -12.27
C PRO A 82 -7.60 -4.52 -13.21
N ARG A 83 -6.89 -3.52 -13.75
CA ARG A 83 -5.74 -3.77 -14.63
C ARG A 83 -4.54 -4.32 -13.87
N ALA A 84 -4.35 -3.92 -12.62
CA ALA A 84 -3.31 -4.48 -11.77
C ALA A 84 -3.50 -6.00 -11.61
N GLU A 85 -4.75 -6.45 -11.48
CA GLU A 85 -5.06 -7.88 -11.41
C GLU A 85 -4.78 -8.61 -12.74
N VAL A 86 -5.02 -7.96 -13.88
CA VAL A 86 -4.73 -8.55 -15.20
C VAL A 86 -3.22 -8.67 -15.46
N GLU A 87 -2.46 -7.62 -15.15
CA GLU A 87 -1.01 -7.58 -15.43
C GLU A 87 -0.19 -8.32 -14.37
N TYR A 88 -0.60 -8.27 -13.11
CA TYR A 88 0.14 -8.81 -11.96
C TYR A 88 -0.76 -9.61 -11.01
N PRO A 89 -1.43 -10.68 -11.49
CA PRO A 89 -2.46 -11.39 -10.73
C PRO A 89 -1.97 -11.98 -9.41
N ASP A 90 -0.79 -12.60 -9.39
CA ASP A 90 -0.30 -13.34 -8.23
C ASP A 90 -0.01 -12.43 -7.03
N VAL A 91 0.65 -11.30 -7.28
CA VAL A 91 0.98 -10.33 -6.24
C VAL A 91 -0.27 -9.61 -5.74
N VAL A 92 -1.19 -9.21 -6.63
CA VAL A 92 -2.45 -8.56 -6.25
C VAL A 92 -3.29 -9.51 -5.37
N ARG A 93 -3.45 -10.76 -5.78
CA ARG A 93 -4.18 -11.77 -4.99
C ARG A 93 -3.53 -12.05 -3.64
N ALA A 94 -2.19 -12.12 -3.58
CA ALA A 94 -1.47 -12.29 -2.33
C ALA A 94 -1.69 -11.11 -1.37
N ILE A 95 -1.63 -9.87 -1.87
CA ILE A 95 -1.90 -8.66 -1.08
C ILE A 95 -3.35 -8.65 -0.59
N THR A 96 -4.33 -8.92 -1.48
CA THR A 96 -5.75 -9.01 -1.10
C THR A 96 -5.97 -10.03 0.01
N ARG A 97 -5.39 -11.22 -0.11
CA ARG A 97 -5.50 -12.26 0.91
C ARG A 97 -4.91 -11.83 2.25
N LEU A 98 -3.76 -11.16 2.25
CA LEU A 98 -3.16 -10.62 3.48
C LEU A 98 -4.04 -9.53 4.11
N ARG A 99 -4.69 -8.70 3.30
CA ARG A 99 -5.65 -7.70 3.79
C ARG A 99 -6.85 -8.38 4.44
N ASP A 100 -7.45 -9.36 3.77
CA ASP A 100 -8.61 -10.07 4.28
C ASP A 100 -8.33 -10.84 5.58
N LEU A 101 -7.12 -11.41 5.71
CA LEU A 101 -6.67 -12.03 6.96
C LEU A 101 -6.60 -10.99 8.09
N ARG A 102 -5.99 -9.82 7.84
CA ARG A 102 -5.91 -8.73 8.83
C ARG A 102 -7.29 -8.18 9.17
N ASP A 103 -8.18 -8.08 8.19
CA ASP A 103 -9.56 -7.64 8.40
C ASP A 103 -10.35 -8.63 9.25
N LYS A 104 -10.13 -9.94 9.10
CA LYS A 104 -10.72 -10.96 9.96
C LYS A 104 -10.19 -10.90 11.40
N GLU A 105 -8.88 -10.69 11.57
CA GLU A 105 -8.26 -10.48 12.89
C GLU A 105 -8.80 -9.21 13.58
N ARG A 106 -9.08 -8.16 12.80
CA ARG A 106 -9.70 -6.90 13.28
C ARG A 106 -11.21 -7.00 13.45
N GLY A 107 -11.87 -7.88 12.69
CA GLY A 107 -13.32 -8.11 12.67
C GLY A 107 -13.89 -8.66 13.96
N GLY A 108 -13.05 -9.13 14.88
CA GLY A 108 -13.44 -9.33 16.28
C GLY A 108 -13.78 -8.04 17.04
N ARG A 109 -13.50 -6.85 16.48
CA ARG A 109 -13.77 -5.53 17.10
C ARG A 109 -14.24 -4.40 16.18
N GLY A 110 -14.62 -4.64 14.93
CA GLY A 110 -15.25 -3.56 14.16
C GLY A 110 -15.27 -3.72 12.64
N ARG A 111 -16.38 -4.23 12.11
CA ARG A 111 -16.94 -3.78 10.83
C ARG A 111 -18.44 -4.08 10.85
N LYS A 112 -19.21 -3.20 11.51
CA LYS A 112 -20.65 -3.12 11.28
C LYS A 112 -20.81 -2.64 9.84
N GLN A 113 -21.45 -3.47 9.03
CA GLN A 113 -21.93 -3.15 7.68
C GLN A 113 -22.62 -1.78 7.71
N LEU A 114 -22.09 -0.82 6.97
CA LEU A 114 -22.88 0.29 6.45
C LEU A 114 -23.55 -0.28 5.19
N GLY A 115 -24.79 -0.71 5.38
CA GLY A 115 -25.76 -0.89 4.30
C GLY A 115 -26.57 0.39 4.10
#